data_AF-A0A953UJH9-F1
#
_entry.id   AF-A0A953UJH9-F1
#
_cell.length_a   1.000
_cell.length_b   1.000
_cell.length_c   1.000
_cell.angle_alpha   90.00
_cell.angle_beta   90.00
_cell.angle_gamma   90.00
#
_symmetry.space_group_name_H-M   'P 1'
#
loop_
_entity.id
_entity.type
_entity.pdbx_description
1 polymer ?
#
loop_
_entity_poly.entity_id
_entity_poly.type
_entity_poly.pdbx_seq_one_letter_code
_entity_poly.pdbx_strand_id
1 'polypeptide(L)'
;MFRLVRLLCVVSGILAAQPGLEEYRVYNQHPRLLLTTQRLRLLKRERDRDSMRWRQFSLLVRSAAEMPEPGFALALYYQVTSDEVFGKRAVDWALGAGADLRQLALVYDWCQPVLAPAQSKALAAKIHALIEQRPAATVAARRDRVLAVIATADENQHGEEAALRDTVVSWWRAQLAPQLSSGRTTIPLPDLYPLAELLHAIRDNLKMELRDDAPDYFRELPKYQVLGNYPAPLDAPENEYRIPVYTGSAQPDVDRAALARVAGFGMVAYDNNALENQFLQGWLIQDRFMLQGTFGAPYEFLWANPYQPGLSYFQLPLLYHNAQSGALFIRSNWEDDALWFGLYEGEAQLFQDGKITVLNRSGQPASNPEPIAVGDASVLWGRAPVKFLMEGGTMLVVGLKPQHKYLLETDDEEMCELETDRVGTLVLTYPAGRSAGVRIHEPDENGVNSGQGGT
;
A
#
# COMPACT_ATOMS: atom_id res chain seq x y z
N MET A 1 -54.20 34.12 -32.17
CA MET A 1 -53.54 32.94 -32.77
C MET A 1 -52.11 33.36 -33.06
N PHE A 2 -51.12 32.82 -32.34
CA PHE A 2 -49.66 32.77 -32.62
C PHE A 2 -48.92 32.62 -31.28
N ARG A 3 -48.61 31.37 -30.92
CA ARG A 3 -47.71 31.02 -29.82
C ARG A 3 -46.27 31.17 -30.34
N LEU A 4 -45.48 32.04 -29.72
CA LEU A 4 -44.03 32.12 -29.95
C LEU A 4 -43.34 31.15 -28.99
N VAL A 5 -42.88 30.01 -29.49
CA VAL A 5 -42.03 29.08 -28.75
C VAL A 5 -40.59 29.59 -28.82
N ARG A 6 -40.03 30.03 -27.69
CA ARG A 6 -38.59 30.28 -27.56
C ARG A 6 -37.88 28.95 -27.34
N LEU A 7 -37.17 28.49 -28.36
CA LEU A 7 -36.22 27.39 -28.28
C LEU A 7 -34.99 27.89 -27.49
N LEU A 8 -34.79 27.39 -26.27
CA LEU A 8 -33.59 27.64 -25.50
C LEU A 8 -32.56 26.54 -25.87
N CYS A 9 -31.62 26.86 -26.75
CA CYS A 9 -30.47 25.99 -26.99
C CYS A 9 -29.54 26.05 -25.77
N VAL A 10 -29.60 25.03 -24.92
CA VAL A 10 -28.57 24.76 -23.92
C VAL A 10 -27.36 24.18 -24.65
N VAL A 11 -26.37 25.03 -24.94
CA VAL A 11 -25.04 24.58 -25.33
C VAL A 11 -24.37 24.08 -24.06
N SER A 12 -24.45 22.77 -23.82
CA SER A 12 -23.63 22.08 -22.83
C SER A 12 -22.18 22.12 -23.31
N GLY A 13 -21.44 23.15 -22.90
CA GLY A 13 -20.00 23.19 -23.03
C GLY A 13 -19.39 22.13 -22.11
N ILE A 14 -18.98 21.00 -22.68
CA ILE A 14 -17.99 20.13 -22.06
C ILE A 14 -16.71 20.96 -21.99
N LEU A 15 -16.42 21.54 -20.83
CA LEU A 15 -15.08 21.99 -20.48
C LEU A 15 -14.21 20.74 -20.38
N ALA A 16 -13.71 20.28 -21.52
CA ALA A 16 -12.53 19.44 -21.54
C ALA A 16 -11.42 20.27 -20.90
N ALA A 17 -10.87 19.80 -19.77
CA ALA A 17 -9.64 20.34 -19.22
C ALA A 17 -8.61 20.35 -20.35
N GLN A 18 -8.12 21.55 -20.72
CA GLN A 18 -6.96 21.60 -21.60
C GLN A 18 -5.82 20.90 -20.87
N PRO A 19 -5.09 19.97 -21.51
CA PRO A 19 -3.87 19.46 -20.92
C PRO A 19 -2.92 20.64 -20.81
N GLY A 20 -2.81 21.21 -19.61
CA GLY A 20 -1.70 22.09 -19.29
C GLY A 20 -0.43 21.33 -19.61
N LEU A 21 0.54 22.01 -20.23
CA LEU A 21 1.87 21.46 -20.42
C LEU A 21 2.42 21.08 -19.04
N GLU A 22 2.33 19.80 -18.69
CA GLU A 22 2.90 19.30 -17.46
C GLU A 22 4.40 19.60 -17.43
N GLU A 23 4.84 20.20 -16.32
CA GLU A 23 6.21 20.61 -16.12
C GLU A 23 6.89 19.67 -15.13
N TYR A 24 8.05 19.13 -15.51
CA TYR A 24 8.80 18.15 -14.72
C TYR A 24 10.04 18.76 -14.05
N ARG A 25 10.07 20.09 -13.90
CA ARG A 25 11.17 20.84 -13.30
C ARG A 25 10.91 21.09 -11.82
N VAL A 26 11.99 21.13 -11.04
CA VAL A 26 11.91 21.35 -9.60
C VAL A 26 12.27 22.80 -9.27
N TYR A 27 11.31 23.56 -8.75
CA TYR A 27 11.48 24.97 -8.39
C TYR A 27 11.49 25.25 -6.89
N ASN A 28 11.22 24.23 -6.08
CA ASN A 28 11.19 24.40 -4.63
C ASN A 28 12.60 24.56 -4.08
N GLN A 29 12.74 25.35 -3.01
CA GLN A 29 13.96 25.42 -2.22
C GLN A 29 14.03 24.29 -1.19
N HIS A 30 15.25 23.99 -0.76
CA HIS A 30 15.53 23.03 0.31
C HIS A 30 15.01 23.49 1.70
N PRO A 31 14.56 22.57 2.57
CA PRO A 31 14.26 21.16 2.29
C PRO A 31 12.98 21.04 1.44
N ARG A 32 13.04 20.19 0.42
CA ARG A 32 11.95 19.95 -0.54
C ARG A 32 11.55 18.48 -0.65
N LEU A 33 12.28 17.58 -0.01
CA LEU A 33 11.94 16.17 0.11
C LEU A 33 11.24 15.89 1.43
N LEU A 34 9.97 15.45 1.36
CA LEU A 34 9.21 14.88 2.48
C LEU A 34 9.07 15.77 3.74
N LEU A 35 9.67 16.95 3.80
CA LEU A 35 9.58 17.91 4.89
C LEU A 35 9.06 19.23 4.34
N THR A 36 7.79 19.24 3.95
CA THR A 36 7.11 20.50 3.62
C THR A 36 7.19 21.48 4.80
N THR A 37 7.11 22.77 4.51
CA THR A 37 7.08 23.81 5.55
C THR A 37 6.04 23.53 6.63
N GLN A 38 4.88 22.99 6.25
CA GLN A 38 3.84 22.61 7.19
C GLN A 38 4.27 21.43 8.07
N ARG A 39 4.79 20.34 7.48
CA ARG A 39 5.24 19.15 8.24
C ARG A 39 6.36 19.52 9.21
N LEU A 40 7.37 20.26 8.75
CA LEU A 40 8.47 20.70 9.61
C LEU A 40 7.98 21.56 10.79
N ARG A 41 7.01 22.45 10.57
CA ARG A 41 6.39 23.22 11.66
C ARG A 41 5.67 22.33 12.68
N LEU A 42 5.00 21.27 12.24
CA LEU A 42 4.35 20.31 13.14
C LEU A 42 5.39 19.53 13.96
N LEU A 43 6.45 19.05 13.34
CA LEU A 43 7.54 18.34 14.03
C LEU A 43 8.24 19.22 15.06
N LYS A 44 8.47 20.50 14.75
CA LYS A 44 9.02 21.47 15.72
C LYS A 44 8.08 21.70 16.90
N ARG A 45 6.77 21.72 16.67
CA ARG A 45 5.78 21.79 17.76
C ARG A 45 5.76 20.53 18.62
N GLU A 46 5.92 19.34 18.02
CA GLU A 46 6.06 18.08 18.78
C GLU A 46 7.27 18.13 19.71
N ARG A 47 8.40 18.64 19.22
CA ARG A 47 9.59 18.93 20.04
C ARG A 47 9.27 19.90 21.16
N ASP A 48 8.68 21.06 20.85
CA ASP A 48 8.41 22.12 21.83
C ASP A 48 7.42 21.67 22.92
N ARG A 49 6.52 20.75 22.58
CA ARG A 49 5.57 20.12 23.51
C ARG A 49 6.15 18.94 24.28
N ASP A 50 7.37 18.54 23.98
CA ASP A 50 8.03 17.36 24.54
C ASP A 50 7.17 16.08 24.39
N SER A 51 6.61 15.90 23.19
CA SER A 51 5.71 14.78 22.92
C SER A 51 6.39 13.42 23.16
N MET A 52 5.61 12.38 23.42
CA MET A 52 6.15 11.03 23.65
C MET A 52 7.01 10.54 22.47
N ARG A 53 6.55 10.76 21.23
CA ARG A 53 7.28 10.41 20.00
C ARG A 53 8.60 11.17 19.88
N TRP A 54 8.57 12.48 20.18
CA TRP A 54 9.78 13.29 20.21
C TRP A 54 10.77 12.81 21.27
N ARG A 55 10.31 12.58 22.50
CA ARG A 55 11.16 12.10 23.60
C ARG A 55 11.86 10.79 23.24
N GLN A 56 11.12 9.84 22.67
CA GLN A 56 11.67 8.55 22.24
C GLN A 56 12.75 8.73 21.18
N PHE A 57 12.42 9.43 20.08
CA PHE A 57 13.39 9.66 19.00
C PHE A 57 14.62 10.45 19.49
N SER A 58 14.41 11.51 20.27
CA SER A 58 15.48 12.36 20.80
C SER A 58 16.39 11.61 21.76
N LEU A 59 15.84 10.74 22.61
CA LEU A 59 16.63 9.90 23.51
C LEU A 59 17.61 9.02 22.71
N LEU A 60 17.13 8.32 21.69
CA LEU A 60 17.94 7.41 20.86
C LEU A 60 19.06 8.16 20.11
N VAL A 61 18.75 9.32 19.54
CA VAL A 61 19.75 10.11 18.80
C VAL A 61 20.80 10.70 19.74
N ARG A 62 20.39 11.21 20.92
CA ARG A 62 21.30 11.82 21.90
C ARG A 62 22.13 10.79 22.66
N SER A 63 21.62 9.58 22.87
CA SER A 63 22.39 8.48 23.46
C SER A 63 23.38 7.85 22.48
N ALA A 64 23.41 8.33 21.23
CA ALA A 64 24.21 7.77 20.14
C ALA A 64 23.96 6.26 19.93
N ALA A 65 22.69 5.84 20.06
CA ALA A 65 22.27 4.50 19.69
C ALA A 65 22.62 4.22 18.22
N GLU A 66 22.94 2.95 17.91
CA GLU A 66 23.23 2.54 16.55
C GLU A 66 21.93 2.54 15.74
N MET A 67 21.80 3.56 14.89
CA MET A 67 20.66 3.72 13.99
C MET A 67 20.92 2.92 12.70
N PRO A 68 20.01 2.04 12.25
CA PRO A 68 20.14 1.35 10.97
C PRO A 68 20.20 2.30 9.77
N GLU A 69 19.49 3.44 9.88
CA GLU A 69 19.48 4.52 8.89
C GLU A 69 19.99 5.83 9.49
N PRO A 70 21.30 5.93 9.75
CA PRO A 70 21.87 7.05 10.51
C PRO A 70 21.77 8.37 9.74
N GLY A 71 21.88 8.35 8.40
CA GLY A 71 21.74 9.56 7.58
C GLY A 71 20.34 10.17 7.71
N PHE A 72 19.30 9.33 7.62
CA PHE A 72 17.92 9.75 7.80
C PHE A 72 17.66 10.27 9.22
N ALA A 73 18.03 9.49 10.25
CA ALA A 73 17.79 9.87 11.64
C ALA A 73 18.51 11.16 12.04
N LEU A 74 19.79 11.32 11.71
CA LEU A 74 20.58 12.51 12.07
C LEU A 74 20.08 13.76 11.33
N ALA A 75 19.77 13.65 10.04
CA ALA A 75 19.25 14.77 9.25
C ALA A 75 17.86 15.22 9.73
N LEU A 76 16.97 14.28 10.08
CA LEU A 76 15.66 14.60 10.66
C LEU A 76 15.81 15.33 12.00
N TYR A 77 16.69 14.83 12.87
CA TYR A 77 16.97 15.45 14.15
C TYR A 77 17.51 16.87 14.00
N TYR A 78 18.44 17.08 13.06
CA TYR A 78 18.95 18.40 12.71
C TYR A 78 17.84 19.35 12.24
N GLN A 79 16.95 18.91 11.35
CA GLN A 79 15.87 19.77 10.84
C GLN A 79 14.93 20.26 11.94
N VAL A 80 14.66 19.41 12.93
CA VAL A 80 13.76 19.74 14.04
C VAL A 80 14.46 20.56 15.13
N THR A 81 15.73 20.31 15.43
CA THR A 81 16.46 21.00 16.51
C THR A 81 17.24 22.23 16.06
N SER A 82 17.65 22.26 14.79
CA SER A 82 18.65 23.18 14.24
C SER A 82 20.04 23.05 14.91
N ASP A 83 20.32 21.91 15.55
CA ASP A 83 21.63 21.61 16.15
C ASP A 83 22.63 21.17 15.06
N GLU A 84 23.53 22.07 14.69
CA GLU A 84 24.54 21.84 13.66
C GLU A 84 25.44 20.63 13.90
N VAL A 85 25.62 20.19 15.15
CA VAL A 85 26.46 19.01 15.45
C VAL A 85 25.87 17.76 14.79
N PHE A 86 24.54 17.59 14.87
CA PHE A 86 23.88 16.46 14.24
C PHE A 86 23.82 16.60 12.72
N GLY A 87 23.64 17.84 12.21
CA GLY A 87 23.71 18.11 10.78
C GLY A 87 25.07 17.77 10.18
N LYS A 88 26.16 18.19 10.84
CA LYS A 88 27.54 17.87 10.42
C LYS A 88 27.83 16.37 10.48
N ARG A 89 27.36 15.67 11.53
CA ARG A 89 27.47 14.20 11.61
C ARG A 89 26.76 13.48 10.46
N ALA A 90 25.58 13.97 10.06
CA ALA A 90 24.86 13.42 8.90
C ALA A 90 25.65 13.63 7.60
N VAL A 91 26.21 14.83 7.41
CA VAL A 91 27.07 15.17 6.26
C VAL A 91 28.33 14.32 6.23
N ASP A 92 29.02 14.17 7.36
CA ASP A 92 30.25 13.36 7.45
C ASP A 92 29.98 11.89 7.12
N TRP A 93 28.86 11.34 7.63
CA TRP A 93 28.42 10.01 7.25
C TRP A 93 28.14 9.89 5.74
N ALA A 94 27.42 10.87 5.17
CA ALA A 94 27.04 10.87 3.75
C ALA A 94 28.25 10.99 2.82
N LEU A 95 29.25 11.78 3.18
CA LEU A 95 30.51 11.90 2.42
C LEU A 95 31.42 10.68 2.62
N GLY A 96 31.44 10.09 3.82
CA GLY A 96 32.18 8.89 4.15
C GLY A 96 31.47 7.61 3.71
N ALA A 97 31.12 6.77 4.69
CA ALA A 97 30.66 5.40 4.49
C ALA A 97 29.23 5.26 3.90
N GLY A 98 28.43 6.33 3.86
CA GLY A 98 27.06 6.27 3.36
C GLY A 98 26.98 5.87 1.89
N ALA A 99 26.18 4.86 1.57
CA ALA A 99 25.96 4.38 0.21
C ALA A 99 24.46 4.18 -0.14
N ASP A 100 23.56 4.37 0.82
CA ASP A 100 22.13 4.29 0.61
C ASP A 100 21.63 5.56 -0.11
N LEU A 101 21.10 5.40 -1.33
CA LEU A 101 20.79 6.54 -2.20
C LEU A 101 19.65 7.40 -1.65
N ARG A 102 18.66 6.76 -1.01
CA ARG A 102 17.55 7.46 -0.33
C ARG A 102 18.09 8.34 0.80
N GLN A 103 18.89 7.78 1.71
CA GLN A 103 19.46 8.53 2.83
C GLN A 103 20.41 9.65 2.35
N LEU A 104 21.24 9.40 1.33
CA LEU A 104 22.09 10.44 0.76
C LEU A 104 21.28 11.62 0.21
N ALA A 105 20.16 11.34 -0.47
CA ALA A 105 19.25 12.37 -0.96
C ALA A 105 18.63 13.18 0.18
N LEU A 106 18.17 12.52 1.26
CA LEU A 106 17.63 13.21 2.43
C LEU A 106 18.69 14.06 3.13
N VAL A 107 19.92 13.55 3.31
CA VAL A 107 21.01 14.35 3.90
C VAL A 107 21.36 15.54 3.01
N TYR A 108 21.49 15.35 1.70
CA TYR A 108 21.76 16.45 0.77
C TYR A 108 20.67 17.52 0.85
N ASP A 109 19.40 17.12 0.83
CA ASP A 109 18.27 18.03 0.85
C ASP A 109 18.11 18.76 2.20
N TRP A 110 18.21 18.02 3.30
CA TRP A 110 17.91 18.53 4.63
C TRP A 110 19.12 19.20 5.29
N CYS A 111 20.36 18.89 4.92
CA CYS A 111 21.53 19.47 5.56
C CYS A 111 22.16 20.62 4.76
N GLN A 112 21.47 21.17 3.74
CA GLN A 112 21.98 22.30 2.95
C GLN A 112 22.57 23.45 3.79
N PRO A 113 21.95 23.92 4.88
CA PRO A 113 22.50 25.07 5.62
C PRO A 113 23.84 24.78 6.32
N VAL A 114 24.19 23.51 6.55
CA VAL A 114 25.47 23.10 7.18
C VAL A 114 26.44 22.46 6.19
N LEU A 115 26.06 22.31 4.92
CA LEU A 115 26.92 21.82 3.85
C LEU A 115 27.82 22.96 3.34
N ALA A 116 29.14 22.82 3.50
CA ALA A 116 30.07 23.72 2.83
C ALA A 116 29.98 23.54 1.29
N PRO A 117 30.29 24.56 0.46
CA PRO A 117 30.16 24.46 -1.00
C PRO A 117 30.92 23.26 -1.60
N ALA A 118 32.12 22.97 -1.10
CA ALA A 118 32.91 21.81 -1.54
C ALA A 118 32.27 20.47 -1.14
N GLN A 119 31.69 20.39 0.06
CA GLN A 119 30.97 19.21 0.54
C GLN A 119 29.69 18.98 -0.26
N SER A 120 28.93 20.04 -0.54
CA SER A 120 27.73 20.00 -1.38
C SER A 120 28.07 19.45 -2.77
N LYS A 121 29.09 20.01 -3.43
CA LYS A 121 29.55 19.51 -4.74
C LYS A 121 30.01 18.05 -4.70
N ALA A 122 30.76 17.64 -3.67
CA ALA A 122 31.23 16.27 -3.52
C ALA A 122 30.07 15.28 -3.30
N LEU A 123 29.10 15.64 -2.46
CA LEU A 123 27.94 14.81 -2.19
C LEU A 123 27.02 14.69 -3.41
N ALA A 124 26.77 15.79 -4.13
CA ALA A 124 26.02 15.76 -5.39
C ALA A 124 26.70 14.84 -6.42
N ALA A 125 28.02 14.96 -6.60
CA ALA A 125 28.77 14.08 -7.51
C ALA A 125 28.67 12.59 -7.11
N LYS A 126 28.75 12.29 -5.82
CA LYS A 126 28.55 10.92 -5.29
C LYS A 126 27.14 10.40 -5.58
N ILE A 127 26.11 11.23 -5.38
CA ILE A 127 24.71 10.89 -5.68
C ILE A 127 24.53 10.60 -7.17
N HIS A 128 25.03 11.46 -8.06
CA HIS A 128 24.94 11.25 -9.51
C HIS A 128 25.62 9.96 -9.96
N ALA A 129 26.82 9.67 -9.45
CA ALA A 129 27.50 8.42 -9.75
C ALA A 129 26.69 7.18 -9.34
N LEU A 130 26.01 7.22 -8.17
CA LEU A 130 25.15 6.12 -7.72
C LEU A 130 23.87 5.99 -8.55
N ILE A 131 23.28 7.09 -9.03
CA ILE A 131 22.13 7.06 -9.95
C ILE A 131 22.48 6.32 -11.24
N GLU A 132 23.67 6.57 -11.80
CA GLU A 132 24.13 5.93 -13.04
C GLU A 132 24.40 4.43 -12.87
N GLN A 133 24.90 4.02 -11.69
CA GLN A 133 25.26 2.63 -11.40
C GLN A 133 24.05 1.75 -11.05
N ARG A 134 22.93 2.33 -10.61
CA ARG A 134 21.80 1.59 -10.04
C ARG A 134 20.57 1.62 -10.96
N PRO A 135 20.13 0.46 -11.49
CA PRO A 135 18.90 0.41 -12.26
C PRO A 135 17.68 0.65 -11.35
N ALA A 136 16.71 1.41 -11.85
CA ALA A 136 15.47 1.72 -11.14
C ALA A 136 14.36 0.70 -11.50
N ALA A 137 14.59 -0.58 -11.20
CA ALA A 137 13.67 -1.66 -11.60
C ALA A 137 12.49 -1.86 -10.63
N THR A 138 12.70 -1.62 -9.33
CA THR A 138 11.69 -1.78 -8.29
C THR A 138 11.10 -0.44 -7.88
N VAL A 139 9.95 -0.45 -7.19
CA VAL A 139 9.35 0.77 -6.61
C VAL A 139 10.34 1.47 -5.67
N ALA A 140 11.06 0.72 -4.83
CA ALA A 140 12.09 1.26 -3.96
C ALA A 140 13.23 1.94 -4.74
N ALA A 141 13.77 1.27 -5.76
CA ALA A 141 14.84 1.84 -6.58
C ALA A 141 14.38 3.08 -7.37
N ARG A 142 13.11 3.11 -7.82
CA ARG A 142 12.49 4.29 -8.45
C ARG A 142 12.34 5.43 -7.45
N ARG A 143 11.84 5.16 -6.24
CA ARG A 143 11.76 6.12 -5.13
C ARG A 143 13.12 6.73 -4.84
N ASP A 144 14.16 5.90 -4.65
CA ASP A 144 15.52 6.36 -4.36
C ASP A 144 16.03 7.32 -5.45
N ARG A 145 15.85 6.96 -6.72
CA ARG A 145 16.26 7.79 -7.86
C ARG A 145 15.49 9.10 -7.92
N VAL A 146 14.17 9.08 -7.72
CA VAL A 146 13.33 10.28 -7.71
C VAL A 146 13.77 11.24 -6.61
N LEU A 147 13.93 10.75 -5.38
CA LEU A 147 14.40 11.56 -4.26
C LEU A 147 15.78 12.16 -4.58
N ALA A 148 16.71 11.34 -5.04
CA ALA A 148 18.06 11.79 -5.37
C ALA A 148 18.07 12.88 -6.46
N VAL A 149 17.32 12.67 -7.54
CA VAL A 149 17.20 13.62 -8.65
C VAL A 149 16.56 14.94 -8.19
N ILE A 150 15.49 14.90 -7.39
CA ILE A 150 14.87 16.10 -6.83
C ILE A 150 15.81 16.83 -5.87
N ALA A 151 16.51 16.10 -5.00
CA ALA A 151 17.48 16.68 -4.07
C ALA A 151 18.55 17.47 -4.85
N THR A 152 19.14 16.87 -5.88
CA THR A 152 20.24 17.48 -6.65
C THR A 152 19.79 18.39 -7.79
N ALA A 153 18.49 18.69 -7.93
CA ALA A 153 18.01 19.54 -9.01
C ALA A 153 18.62 20.95 -8.95
N ASP A 154 19.22 21.39 -10.05
CA ASP A 154 19.82 22.70 -10.24
C ASP A 154 18.92 23.54 -11.15
N GLU A 155 18.44 24.66 -10.61
CA GLU A 155 17.53 25.60 -11.28
C GLU A 155 18.05 26.12 -12.63
N ASN A 156 19.36 26.02 -12.90
CA ASN A 156 19.96 26.53 -14.13
C ASN A 156 20.15 25.45 -15.21
N GLN A 157 20.19 24.17 -14.83
CA GLN A 157 20.58 23.08 -15.73
C GLN A 157 19.41 22.14 -16.07
N HIS A 158 18.42 22.04 -15.18
CA HIS A 158 17.23 21.20 -15.36
C HIS A 158 17.52 19.74 -15.75
N GLY A 159 18.64 19.19 -15.29
CA GLY A 159 19.04 17.80 -15.57
C GLY A 159 18.08 16.75 -15.01
N GLU A 160 17.24 17.15 -14.04
CA GLU A 160 16.21 16.31 -13.43
C GLU A 160 15.03 16.00 -14.35
N GLU A 161 14.73 16.89 -15.31
CA GLU A 161 13.45 16.90 -16.03
C GLU A 161 13.20 15.58 -16.76
N ALA A 162 14.22 15.06 -17.45
CA ALA A 162 14.11 13.82 -18.21
C ALA A 162 13.82 12.60 -17.32
N ALA A 163 14.46 12.51 -16.15
CA ALA A 163 14.28 11.39 -15.23
C ALA A 163 12.92 11.45 -14.51
N LEU A 164 12.44 12.65 -14.17
CA LEU A 164 11.13 12.86 -13.58
C LEU A 164 10.01 12.59 -14.59
N ARG A 165 10.17 13.07 -15.83
CA ARG A 165 9.25 12.74 -16.95
C ARG A 165 9.21 11.24 -17.21
N ASP A 166 10.35 10.55 -17.28
CA ASP A 166 10.39 9.08 -17.44
C ASP A 166 9.61 8.38 -16.33
N THR A 167 9.82 8.81 -15.08
CA THR A 167 9.13 8.22 -13.93
C THR A 167 7.62 8.41 -14.03
N VAL A 168 7.14 9.63 -14.29
CA VAL A 168 5.70 9.93 -14.31
C VAL A 168 5.01 9.35 -15.56
N VAL A 169 5.57 9.58 -16.74
CA VAL A 169 4.91 9.25 -17.99
C VAL A 169 5.15 7.78 -18.37
N SER A 170 6.42 7.38 -18.45
CA SER A 170 6.79 6.07 -18.99
C SER A 170 6.61 4.95 -17.99
N TRP A 171 6.98 5.16 -16.73
CA TRP A 171 6.90 4.12 -15.71
C TRP A 171 5.55 4.13 -14.99
N TRP A 172 5.11 5.26 -14.44
CA TRP A 172 3.86 5.31 -13.68
C TRP A 172 2.64 5.17 -14.60
N ARG A 173 2.39 6.14 -15.48
CA ARG A 173 1.17 6.20 -16.28
C ARG A 173 1.08 5.13 -17.36
N ALA A 174 2.18 4.82 -18.03
CA ALA A 174 2.17 3.85 -19.11
C ALA A 174 2.33 2.39 -18.65
N GLN A 175 2.82 2.13 -17.43
CA GLN A 175 3.08 0.76 -16.96
C GLN A 175 2.41 0.45 -15.63
N LEU A 176 2.80 1.11 -14.54
CA LEU A 176 2.40 0.69 -13.19
C LEU A 176 0.93 0.98 -12.89
N ALA A 177 0.47 2.22 -13.08
CA ALA A 177 -0.91 2.60 -12.77
C ALA A 177 -1.95 1.77 -13.55
N PRO A 178 -1.80 1.49 -14.86
CA PRO A 178 -2.70 0.58 -15.57
C PRO A 178 -2.69 -0.86 -15.01
N GLN A 179 -1.53 -1.34 -14.55
CA GLN A 179 -1.44 -2.66 -13.92
C GLN A 179 -2.11 -2.71 -12.55
N LEU A 180 -2.01 -1.64 -11.75
CA LEU A 180 -2.72 -1.50 -10.49
C LEU A 180 -4.24 -1.43 -10.72
N SER A 181 -4.69 -0.59 -11.65
CA SER A 181 -6.11 -0.43 -12.00
C SER A 181 -6.74 -1.71 -12.54
N SER A 182 -5.97 -2.53 -13.27
CA SER A 182 -6.42 -3.83 -13.77
C SER A 182 -6.18 -5.00 -12.82
N GLY A 183 -5.62 -4.75 -11.63
CA GLY A 183 -5.21 -5.77 -10.65
C GLY A 183 -4.17 -6.76 -11.17
N ARG A 184 -3.51 -6.47 -12.30
CA ARG A 184 -2.41 -7.31 -12.83
C ARG A 184 -1.21 -7.34 -11.89
N THR A 185 -1.06 -6.30 -11.10
CA THR A 185 -0.07 -6.22 -10.02
C THR A 185 -0.72 -5.60 -8.79
N THR A 186 -0.22 -5.98 -7.62
CA THR A 186 -0.42 -5.29 -6.35
C THR A 186 0.94 -4.90 -5.80
N ILE A 187 1.00 -3.85 -4.99
CA ILE A 187 2.23 -3.53 -4.26
C ILE A 187 2.22 -4.29 -2.95
N PRO A 188 3.25 -5.11 -2.66
CA PRO A 188 3.37 -5.77 -1.37
C PRO A 188 3.33 -4.77 -0.22
N LEU A 189 2.75 -5.15 0.93
CA LEU A 189 2.56 -4.23 2.07
C LEU A 189 3.83 -3.49 2.50
N PRO A 190 5.02 -4.12 2.59
CA PRO A 190 6.25 -3.42 2.94
C PRO A 190 6.75 -2.46 1.83
N ASP A 191 6.44 -2.73 0.56
CA ASP A 191 6.83 -1.91 -0.59
C ASP A 191 5.90 -0.70 -0.80
N LEU A 192 4.80 -0.62 -0.04
CA LEU A 192 3.93 0.55 -0.02
C LEU A 192 4.62 1.79 0.55
N TYR A 193 5.60 1.64 1.46
CA TYR A 193 6.28 2.80 2.03
C TYR A 193 7.15 3.53 0.98
N PRO A 194 7.99 2.84 0.20
CA PRO A 194 8.65 3.49 -0.93
C PRO A 194 7.68 4.12 -1.94
N LEU A 195 6.54 3.49 -2.21
CA LEU A 195 5.51 4.11 -3.05
C LEU A 195 5.01 5.43 -2.43
N ALA A 196 4.68 5.43 -1.13
CA ALA A 196 4.19 6.61 -0.43
C ALA A 196 5.21 7.76 -0.49
N GLU A 197 6.50 7.51 -0.24
CA GLU A 197 7.54 8.54 -0.38
C GLU A 197 7.65 9.10 -1.80
N LEU A 198 7.57 8.24 -2.82
CA LEU A 198 7.58 8.66 -4.22
C LEU A 198 6.38 9.56 -4.53
N LEU A 199 5.18 9.18 -4.09
CA LEU A 199 3.96 9.98 -4.27
C LEU A 199 4.12 11.36 -3.62
N HIS A 200 4.55 11.42 -2.36
CA HIS A 200 4.80 12.70 -1.66
C HIS A 200 5.83 13.55 -2.41
N ALA A 201 6.95 12.97 -2.83
CA ALA A 201 8.01 13.69 -3.52
C ALA A 201 7.55 14.30 -4.85
N ILE A 202 6.82 13.54 -5.66
CA ILE A 202 6.27 14.01 -6.94
C ILE A 202 5.20 15.08 -6.71
N ARG A 203 4.24 14.86 -5.81
CA ARG A 203 3.19 15.85 -5.55
C ARG A 203 3.76 17.15 -5.01
N ASP A 204 4.66 17.08 -4.03
CA ASP A 204 5.16 18.26 -3.34
C ASP A 204 6.04 19.12 -4.27
N ASN A 205 6.73 18.50 -5.24
CA ASN A 205 7.67 19.17 -6.15
C ASN A 205 7.11 19.48 -7.54
N LEU A 206 6.26 18.63 -8.11
CA LEU A 206 5.71 18.78 -9.46
C LEU A 206 4.22 19.13 -9.47
N LYS A 207 3.55 19.14 -8.31
CA LYS A 207 2.11 19.40 -8.16
C LYS A 207 1.23 18.43 -8.96
N MET A 208 1.72 17.21 -9.18
CA MET A 208 1.00 16.14 -9.87
C MET A 208 0.38 15.18 -8.86
N GLU A 209 -0.89 14.83 -9.05
CA GLU A 209 -1.59 13.80 -8.26
C GLU A 209 -1.54 12.48 -9.03
N LEU A 210 -0.60 11.61 -8.65
CA LEU A 210 -0.40 10.32 -9.31
C LEU A 210 -1.50 9.30 -8.97
N ARG A 211 -2.23 9.49 -7.86
CA ARG A 211 -3.30 8.55 -7.48
C ARG A 211 -4.49 8.59 -8.44
N ASP A 212 -4.70 9.71 -9.14
CA ASP A 212 -5.79 9.89 -10.10
C ASP A 212 -5.66 8.94 -11.30
N ASP A 213 -4.46 8.40 -11.54
CA ASP A 213 -4.21 7.39 -12.58
C ASP A 213 -4.69 5.98 -12.18
N ALA A 214 -4.96 5.74 -10.88
CA ALA A 214 -5.44 4.46 -10.34
C ALA A 214 -6.36 4.64 -9.10
N PRO A 215 -7.48 5.38 -9.22
CA PRO A 215 -8.26 5.84 -8.06
C PRO A 215 -8.86 4.69 -7.25
N ASP A 216 -9.31 3.63 -7.91
CA ASP A 216 -9.94 2.47 -7.28
C ASP A 216 -8.94 1.68 -6.43
N TYR A 217 -7.70 1.56 -6.90
CA TYR A 217 -6.61 0.95 -6.14
C TYR A 217 -6.37 1.72 -4.84
N PHE A 218 -6.23 3.04 -4.91
CA PHE A 218 -5.96 3.88 -3.74
C PHE A 218 -7.14 4.00 -2.78
N ARG A 219 -8.37 3.90 -3.28
CA ARG A 219 -9.58 3.83 -2.46
C ARG A 219 -9.67 2.54 -1.64
N GLU A 220 -9.29 1.41 -2.23
CA GLU A 220 -9.31 0.11 -1.54
C GLU A 220 -8.06 -0.16 -0.68
N LEU A 221 -6.96 0.57 -0.93
CA LEU A 221 -5.67 0.37 -0.27
C LEU A 221 -5.74 0.42 1.27
N PRO A 222 -6.48 1.33 1.93
CA PRO A 222 -6.58 1.34 3.38
C PRO A 222 -7.18 0.06 3.96
N LYS A 223 -8.21 -0.51 3.30
CA LYS A 223 -8.79 -1.80 3.74
C LYS A 223 -7.79 -2.93 3.57
N TYR A 224 -7.08 -2.96 2.45
CA TYR A 224 -5.99 -3.90 2.19
C TYR A 224 -4.89 -3.80 3.26
N GLN A 225 -4.48 -2.59 3.63
CA GLN A 225 -3.49 -2.35 4.68
C GLN A 225 -3.93 -2.75 6.08
N VAL A 226 -5.23 -2.74 6.37
CA VAL A 226 -5.78 -3.16 7.67
C VAL A 226 -5.98 -4.68 7.71
N LEU A 227 -6.70 -5.23 6.74
CA LEU A 227 -7.12 -6.65 6.72
C LEU A 227 -6.00 -7.60 6.28
N GLY A 228 -4.99 -7.10 5.58
CA GLY A 228 -3.78 -7.85 5.22
C GLY A 228 -2.78 -8.04 6.36
N ASN A 229 -3.21 -7.96 7.62
CA ASN A 229 -2.38 -8.30 8.78
C ASN A 229 -3.00 -9.47 9.53
N TYR A 230 -2.16 -10.34 10.07
CA TYR A 230 -2.61 -11.35 11.01
C TYR A 230 -3.23 -10.69 12.26
N PRO A 231 -4.26 -11.30 12.87
CA PRO A 231 -4.93 -10.75 14.05
C PRO A 231 -3.99 -10.57 15.26
N ALA A 232 -3.27 -11.61 15.65
CA ALA A 232 -2.42 -11.53 16.84
C ALA A 232 -1.17 -10.69 16.56
N PRO A 233 -0.81 -9.79 17.49
CA PRO A 233 0.43 -9.06 17.41
C PRO A 233 1.64 -9.96 17.68
N LEU A 234 2.81 -9.52 17.23
CA LEU A 234 4.09 -10.06 17.65
C LEU A 234 4.68 -9.18 18.76
N ASP A 235 4.96 -9.78 19.91
CA ASP A 235 5.65 -9.11 21.01
C ASP A 235 7.13 -8.88 20.68
N ALA A 236 7.62 -7.68 20.92
CA ALA A 236 9.04 -7.34 20.89
C ALA A 236 9.41 -6.58 22.18
N PRO A 237 10.71 -6.49 22.53
CA PRO A 237 11.15 -5.80 23.75
C PRO A 237 10.66 -4.35 23.88
N GLU A 238 10.52 -3.64 22.77
CA GLU A 238 10.16 -2.21 22.73
C GLU A 238 8.65 -1.93 22.59
N ASN A 239 7.90 -2.78 21.88
CA ASN A 239 6.48 -2.63 21.58
C ASN A 239 5.92 -3.90 20.93
N GLU A 240 4.62 -3.89 20.61
CA GLU A 240 3.98 -4.90 19.78
C GLU A 240 4.06 -4.53 18.30
N TYR A 241 4.06 -5.53 17.41
CA TYR A 241 4.06 -5.35 15.96
C TYR A 241 2.87 -6.05 15.33
N ARG A 242 2.17 -5.35 14.43
CA ARG A 242 1.23 -5.99 13.52
C ARG A 242 2.00 -6.62 12.37
N ILE A 243 1.79 -7.90 12.18
CA ILE A 243 2.52 -8.65 11.16
C ILE A 243 1.68 -8.65 9.87
N PRO A 244 2.15 -7.98 8.80
CA PRO A 244 1.50 -8.07 7.50
C PRO A 244 1.61 -9.49 6.97
N VAL A 245 0.64 -9.90 6.15
CA VAL A 245 0.71 -11.17 5.43
C VAL A 245 2.00 -11.25 4.62
N TYR A 246 2.65 -12.41 4.64
CA TYR A 246 3.84 -12.72 3.87
C TYR A 246 3.78 -14.16 3.37
N THR A 247 4.52 -14.47 2.31
CA THR A 247 4.55 -15.81 1.71
C THR A 247 5.74 -16.63 2.22
N GLY A 248 5.60 -17.96 2.19
CA GLY A 248 6.66 -18.91 2.55
C GLY A 248 6.79 -19.19 4.04
N SER A 249 7.78 -20.01 4.41
CA SER A 249 8.00 -20.49 5.79
C SER A 249 8.95 -19.61 6.62
N ALA A 250 9.14 -18.35 6.22
CA ALA A 250 9.99 -17.41 6.94
C ALA A 250 9.39 -17.05 8.31
N GLN A 251 10.24 -16.66 9.25
CA GLN A 251 9.76 -16.01 10.47
C GLN A 251 9.25 -14.60 10.15
N PRO A 252 8.31 -14.04 10.93
CA PRO A 252 7.91 -12.65 10.81
C PRO A 252 9.11 -11.70 10.88
N ASP A 253 9.16 -10.73 9.96
CA ASP A 253 10.18 -9.71 9.89
C ASP A 253 9.64 -8.40 10.48
N VAL A 254 10.21 -7.98 11.61
CA VAL A 254 9.79 -6.78 12.37
C VAL A 254 10.08 -5.48 11.63
N ASP A 255 11.13 -5.43 10.80
CA ASP A 255 11.44 -4.24 10.00
C ASP A 255 10.42 -4.10 8.86
N ARG A 256 10.03 -5.21 8.25
CA ARG A 256 8.93 -5.23 7.25
C ARG A 256 7.58 -4.86 7.88
N ALA A 257 7.31 -5.33 9.10
CA ALA A 257 6.13 -4.95 9.86
C ALA A 257 6.11 -3.45 10.18
N ALA A 258 7.26 -2.90 10.62
CA ALA A 258 7.43 -1.47 10.82
C ALA A 258 7.16 -0.70 9.52
N LEU A 259 7.79 -1.07 8.40
CA LEU A 259 7.59 -0.39 7.12
C LEU A 259 6.15 -0.46 6.60
N ALA A 260 5.44 -1.57 6.81
CA ALA A 260 4.02 -1.68 6.46
C ALA A 260 3.16 -0.68 7.26
N ARG A 261 3.45 -0.51 8.56
CA ARG A 261 2.81 0.52 9.39
C ARG A 261 3.17 1.93 8.95
N VAL A 262 4.45 2.19 8.66
CA VAL A 262 4.93 3.50 8.20
C VAL A 262 4.30 3.87 6.85
N ALA A 263 4.11 2.91 5.94
CA ALA A 263 3.37 3.12 4.71
C ALA A 263 1.96 3.65 5.00
N GLY A 264 1.28 3.10 6.00
CA GLY A 264 -0.02 3.58 6.46
C GLY A 264 0.02 5.04 6.91
N PHE A 265 0.99 5.42 7.76
CA PHE A 265 1.14 6.83 8.16
C PHE A 265 1.44 7.74 6.96
N GLY A 266 2.28 7.28 6.02
CA GLY A 266 2.57 7.99 4.77
C GLY A 266 1.31 8.25 3.95
N MET A 267 0.42 7.27 3.82
CA MET A 267 -0.86 7.41 3.11
C MET A 267 -1.84 8.35 3.82
N VAL A 268 -1.96 8.23 5.14
CA VAL A 268 -2.81 9.12 5.95
C VAL A 268 -2.33 10.57 5.88
N ALA A 269 -1.00 10.78 5.93
CA ALA A 269 -0.40 12.09 5.78
C ALA A 269 -0.49 12.63 4.34
N TYR A 270 -0.69 11.75 3.35
CA TYR A 270 -0.91 12.13 1.97
C TYR A 270 -2.31 12.71 1.77
N ASP A 271 -3.34 12.03 2.26
CA ASP A 271 -4.73 12.46 2.12
C ASP A 271 -5.52 12.18 3.40
N ASN A 272 -5.54 13.17 4.29
CA ASN A 272 -6.19 13.04 5.59
C ASN A 272 -7.71 13.12 5.54
N ASN A 273 -8.29 13.54 4.42
CA ASN A 273 -9.72 13.77 4.27
C ASN A 273 -10.45 12.56 3.67
N ALA A 274 -9.73 11.68 2.96
CA ALA A 274 -10.30 10.44 2.45
C ALA A 274 -10.89 9.58 3.59
N LEU A 275 -12.14 9.14 3.42
CA LEU A 275 -12.88 8.39 4.44
C LEU A 275 -12.14 7.11 4.85
N GLU A 276 -11.62 6.39 3.86
CA GLU A 276 -10.90 5.13 4.05
C GLU A 276 -9.60 5.34 4.83
N ASN A 277 -8.92 6.47 4.64
CA ASN A 277 -7.74 6.85 5.42
C ASN A 277 -8.08 7.20 6.87
N GLN A 278 -9.31 7.63 7.18
CA GLN A 278 -9.71 7.87 8.57
C GLN A 278 -9.83 6.56 9.35
N PHE A 279 -10.31 5.47 8.74
CA PHE A 279 -10.29 4.14 9.36
C PHE A 279 -8.86 3.63 9.55
N LEU A 280 -8.00 3.82 8.55
CA LEU A 280 -6.58 3.49 8.64
C LEU A 280 -5.89 4.28 9.76
N GLN A 281 -6.19 5.57 9.92
CA GLN A 281 -5.69 6.36 11.04
C GLN A 281 -6.11 5.77 12.40
N GLY A 282 -7.38 5.38 12.56
CA GLY A 282 -7.85 4.74 13.78
C GLY A 282 -7.20 3.38 14.06
N TRP A 283 -6.85 2.63 13.02
CA TRP A 283 -6.05 1.42 13.12
C TRP A 283 -4.62 1.72 13.58
N LEU A 284 -3.96 2.69 12.94
CA LEU A 284 -2.56 3.00 13.17
C LEU A 284 -2.30 3.61 14.54
N ILE A 285 -3.13 4.52 15.04
CA ILE A 285 -2.76 5.39 16.17
C ILE A 285 -2.78 4.73 17.56
N GLN A 286 -2.97 3.41 17.61
CA GLN A 286 -2.90 2.64 18.85
C GLN A 286 -1.49 2.64 19.46
N ASP A 287 -1.39 3.03 20.73
CA ASP A 287 -0.12 3.23 21.44
C ASP A 287 0.70 1.95 21.60
N ARG A 288 0.06 0.78 21.76
CA ARG A 288 0.75 -0.52 21.89
C ARG A 288 1.63 -0.87 20.68
N PHE A 289 1.33 -0.29 19.53
CA PHE A 289 2.04 -0.47 18.26
C PHE A 289 2.96 0.71 17.90
N MET A 290 3.13 1.69 18.78
CA MET A 290 4.02 2.83 18.52
C MET A 290 5.44 2.34 18.27
N LEU A 291 6.06 2.73 17.15
CA LEU A 291 7.40 2.27 16.82
C LEU A 291 8.44 2.99 17.68
N GLN A 292 9.03 2.26 18.62
CA GLN A 292 9.93 2.82 19.62
C GLN A 292 11.41 2.51 19.38
N GLY A 293 11.72 1.47 18.60
CA GLY A 293 13.09 1.06 18.32
C GLY A 293 13.89 2.02 17.44
N THR A 294 15.21 1.78 17.32
CA THR A 294 16.14 2.60 16.52
C THR A 294 15.79 2.65 15.03
N PHE A 295 15.16 1.60 14.51
CA PHE A 295 14.66 1.57 13.14
C PHE A 295 13.39 2.42 12.98
N GLY A 296 12.37 2.17 13.80
CA GLY A 296 11.03 2.71 13.59
C GLY A 296 10.75 4.09 14.18
N ALA A 297 11.45 4.50 15.25
CA ALA A 297 11.21 5.78 15.91
C ALA A 297 11.40 7.02 15.01
N PRO A 298 12.41 7.09 14.12
CA PRO A 298 12.52 8.19 13.15
C PRO A 298 11.31 8.29 12.21
N TYR A 299 10.75 7.15 11.79
CA TYR A 299 9.58 7.10 10.91
C TYR A 299 8.29 7.48 11.61
N GLU A 300 8.06 6.93 12.81
CA GLU A 300 6.91 7.28 13.65
C GLU A 300 6.91 8.78 13.93
N PHE A 301 8.07 9.36 14.24
CA PHE A 301 8.18 10.80 14.43
C PHE A 301 7.94 11.61 13.15
N LEU A 302 8.46 11.17 12.00
CA LEU A 302 8.27 11.88 10.72
C LEU A 302 6.81 11.92 10.26
N TRP A 303 6.10 10.79 10.36
CA TRP A 303 4.82 10.60 9.67
C TRP A 303 3.59 10.59 10.58
N ALA A 304 3.71 10.09 11.82
CA ALA A 304 2.53 9.94 12.66
C ALA A 304 1.97 11.30 13.07
N ASN A 305 0.65 11.45 12.96
CA ASN A 305 -0.07 12.62 13.45
C ASN A 305 -1.15 12.18 14.44
N PRO A 306 -0.85 12.11 15.76
CA PRO A 306 -1.81 11.65 16.77
C PRO A 306 -3.00 12.60 16.96
N TYR A 307 -2.90 13.84 16.46
CA TYR A 307 -3.97 14.83 16.57
C TYR A 307 -4.96 14.77 15.41
N GLN A 308 -4.68 13.94 14.40
CA GLN A 308 -5.59 13.75 13.30
C GLN A 308 -6.72 12.80 13.72
N PRO A 309 -7.99 13.20 13.56
CA PRO A 309 -9.11 12.32 13.88
C PRO A 309 -9.06 11.07 13.01
N GLY A 310 -9.39 9.93 13.61
CA GLY A 310 -9.58 8.66 12.93
C GLY A 310 -10.96 8.11 13.27
N LEU A 311 -11.51 7.31 12.35
CA LEU A 311 -12.71 6.52 12.59
C LEU A 311 -12.32 5.18 13.20
N SER A 312 -13.24 4.58 13.94
CA SER A 312 -13.04 3.26 14.51
C SER A 312 -12.96 2.20 13.40
N TYR A 313 -11.82 1.51 13.31
CA TYR A 313 -11.62 0.43 12.33
C TYR A 313 -12.56 -0.76 12.57
N PHE A 314 -13.21 -0.87 13.73
CA PHE A 314 -14.26 -1.87 14.01
C PHE A 314 -15.47 -1.75 13.07
N GLN A 315 -15.65 -0.60 12.41
CA GLN A 315 -16.70 -0.38 11.42
C GLN A 315 -16.31 -0.82 10.01
N LEU A 316 -15.05 -1.22 9.78
CA LEU A 316 -14.65 -1.81 8.51
C LEU A 316 -15.26 -3.21 8.36
N PRO A 317 -15.65 -3.60 7.14
CA PRO A 317 -16.05 -4.97 6.85
C PRO A 317 -14.95 -5.96 7.25
N LEU A 318 -15.36 -7.13 7.75
CA LEU A 318 -14.45 -8.22 8.10
C LEU A 318 -13.95 -9.02 6.87
N LEU A 319 -14.51 -8.73 5.69
CA LEU A 319 -14.17 -9.33 4.41
C LEU A 319 -13.65 -8.25 3.46
N TYR A 320 -12.50 -8.52 2.85
CA TYR A 320 -11.95 -7.77 1.73
C TYR A 320 -11.71 -8.73 0.58
N HIS A 321 -12.32 -8.47 -0.57
CA HIS A 321 -12.06 -9.21 -1.81
C HIS A 321 -11.85 -8.22 -2.95
N ASN A 322 -10.75 -8.38 -3.67
CA ASN A 322 -10.48 -7.66 -4.91
C ASN A 322 -10.43 -8.67 -6.04
N ALA A 323 -11.47 -8.73 -6.87
CA ALA A 323 -11.56 -9.68 -7.98
C ALA A 323 -10.50 -9.45 -9.07
N GLN A 324 -9.99 -8.22 -9.22
CA GLN A 324 -8.99 -7.91 -10.23
C GLN A 324 -7.61 -8.45 -9.83
N SER A 325 -7.19 -8.29 -8.58
CA SER A 325 -5.91 -8.78 -8.06
C SER A 325 -5.96 -10.19 -7.50
N GLY A 326 -7.15 -10.65 -7.10
CA GLY A 326 -7.35 -11.89 -6.37
C GLY A 326 -6.96 -11.83 -4.89
N ALA A 327 -6.60 -10.65 -4.37
CA ALA A 327 -6.36 -10.49 -2.96
C ALA A 327 -7.67 -10.69 -2.18
N LEU A 328 -7.64 -11.59 -1.20
CA LEU A 328 -8.79 -11.92 -0.37
C LEU A 328 -8.33 -12.05 1.09
N PHE A 329 -8.99 -11.32 1.99
CA PHE A 329 -8.75 -11.40 3.43
C PHE A 329 -10.08 -11.45 4.18
N ILE A 330 -10.19 -12.35 5.14
CA ILE A 330 -11.38 -12.53 5.96
C ILE A 330 -10.95 -12.71 7.40
N ARG A 331 -11.69 -12.12 8.33
CA ARG A 331 -11.53 -12.33 9.77
C ARG A 331 -12.86 -12.59 10.46
N SER A 332 -12.83 -13.32 11.57
CA SER A 332 -14.03 -13.62 12.35
C SER A 332 -14.53 -12.44 13.18
N ASN A 333 -13.61 -11.61 13.69
CA ASN A 333 -13.87 -10.40 14.45
C ASN A 333 -12.59 -9.52 14.43
N TRP A 334 -12.54 -8.46 15.25
CA TRP A 334 -11.42 -7.52 15.33
C TRP A 334 -10.47 -7.75 16.52
N GLU A 335 -10.69 -8.82 17.29
CA GLU A 335 -9.87 -9.21 18.43
C GLU A 335 -8.59 -9.95 17.98
N ASP A 336 -7.60 -10.02 18.86
CA ASP A 336 -6.29 -10.60 18.56
C ASP A 336 -6.35 -12.14 18.39
N ASP A 337 -7.42 -12.79 18.86
CA ASP A 337 -7.67 -14.23 18.74
C ASP A 337 -8.52 -14.61 17.51
N ALA A 338 -8.85 -13.64 16.65
CA ALA A 338 -9.69 -13.87 15.49
C ALA A 338 -9.14 -14.99 14.59
N LEU A 339 -10.04 -15.84 14.09
CA LEU A 339 -9.75 -16.70 12.95
C LEU A 339 -9.58 -15.79 11.73
N TRP A 340 -8.51 -16.00 10.97
CA TRP A 340 -8.23 -15.21 9.77
C TRP A 340 -7.87 -16.12 8.60
N PHE A 341 -8.40 -15.79 7.43
CA PHE A 341 -8.07 -16.43 6.16
C PHE A 341 -7.53 -15.38 5.20
N GLY A 342 -6.47 -15.72 4.48
CA GLY A 342 -5.93 -14.89 3.41
C GLY A 342 -5.55 -15.68 2.18
N LEU A 343 -5.86 -15.13 1.01
CA LEU A 343 -5.27 -15.52 -0.28
C LEU A 343 -4.42 -14.36 -0.77
N TYR A 344 -3.11 -14.54 -0.72
CA TYR A 344 -2.12 -13.50 -1.03
C TYR A 344 -1.03 -14.06 -1.94
N GLU A 345 -0.80 -13.41 -3.08
CA GLU A 345 0.18 -13.88 -4.09
C GLU A 345 -0.03 -15.36 -4.50
N GLY A 346 -1.29 -15.81 -4.46
CA GLY A 346 -1.69 -17.19 -4.73
C GLY A 346 -1.48 -18.16 -3.56
N GLU A 347 -0.83 -17.77 -2.47
CA GLU A 347 -0.74 -18.60 -1.28
C GLU A 347 -1.98 -18.41 -0.41
N ALA A 348 -2.65 -19.52 -0.08
CA ALA A 348 -3.78 -19.51 0.83
C ALA A 348 -3.32 -19.88 2.23
N GLN A 349 -3.70 -19.07 3.20
CA GLN A 349 -3.23 -19.19 4.58
C GLN A 349 -4.41 -19.07 5.55
N LEU A 350 -4.37 -19.92 6.58
CA LEU A 350 -5.26 -19.85 7.72
C LEU A 350 -4.44 -19.47 8.95
N PHE A 351 -4.88 -18.45 9.68
CA PHE A 351 -4.33 -18.08 10.97
C PHE A 351 -5.35 -18.42 12.06
N GLN A 352 -4.94 -19.28 12.99
CA GLN A 352 -5.74 -19.72 14.13
C GLN A 352 -4.83 -20.03 15.31
N ASP A 353 -5.24 -19.67 16.53
CA ASP A 353 -4.51 -19.96 17.76
C ASP A 353 -3.03 -19.53 17.73
N GLY A 354 -2.76 -18.35 17.15
CA GLY A 354 -1.40 -17.81 17.04
C GLY A 354 -0.54 -18.44 15.95
N LYS A 355 -1.09 -19.30 15.09
CA LYS A 355 -0.32 -20.09 14.10
C LYS A 355 -0.81 -19.86 12.68
N ILE A 356 0.14 -19.67 11.77
CA ILE A 356 -0.10 -19.61 10.32
C ILE A 356 0.01 -21.03 9.75
N THR A 357 -1.01 -21.45 9.02
CA THR A 357 -1.04 -22.71 8.26
C THR A 357 -1.22 -22.40 6.78
N VAL A 358 -0.24 -22.75 5.96
CA VAL A 358 -0.38 -22.69 4.49
C VAL A 358 -1.26 -23.86 4.05
N LEU A 359 -2.35 -23.57 3.35
CA LEU A 359 -3.29 -24.57 2.88
C LEU A 359 -2.77 -25.22 1.59
N ASN A 360 -2.45 -26.51 1.65
CA ASN A 360 -1.84 -27.24 0.55
C ASN A 360 -2.81 -27.47 -0.62
N ARG A 361 -2.41 -27.04 -1.81
CA ARG A 361 -3.15 -27.20 -3.07
C ARG A 361 -3.19 -28.64 -3.61
N SER A 362 -2.40 -29.57 -3.04
CA SER A 362 -1.98 -30.82 -3.69
C SER A 362 -2.60 -32.12 -3.13
N GLY A 363 -3.46 -32.04 -2.09
CA GLY A 363 -4.17 -33.21 -1.58
C GLY A 363 -5.21 -33.77 -2.56
N GLN A 364 -5.49 -35.08 -2.50
CA GLN A 364 -6.67 -35.65 -3.16
C GLN A 364 -7.92 -34.95 -2.62
N PRO A 365 -8.81 -34.43 -3.49
CA PRO A 365 -9.99 -33.72 -3.03
C PRO A 365 -10.89 -34.66 -2.24
N ALA A 366 -11.33 -34.20 -1.06
CA ALA A 366 -12.48 -34.82 -0.42
C ALA A 366 -13.70 -34.61 -1.33
N SER A 367 -14.51 -35.66 -1.52
CA SER A 367 -15.73 -35.58 -2.34
C SER A 367 -16.80 -34.65 -1.77
N ASN A 368 -16.63 -34.20 -0.53
CA ASN A 368 -17.52 -33.28 0.18
C ASN A 368 -16.67 -32.41 1.14
N PRO A 369 -15.98 -31.38 0.65
CA PRO A 369 -15.14 -30.54 1.51
C PRO A 369 -16.00 -29.73 2.48
N GLU A 370 -15.57 -29.64 3.74
CA GLU A 370 -16.24 -28.82 4.75
C GLU A 370 -15.80 -27.36 4.62
N PRO A 371 -16.73 -26.40 4.49
CA PRO A 371 -16.38 -24.97 4.47
C PRO A 371 -15.74 -24.54 5.79
N ILE A 372 -14.69 -23.73 5.71
CA ILE A 372 -14.08 -23.07 6.86
C ILE A 372 -14.89 -21.82 7.17
N ALA A 373 -15.68 -21.84 8.24
CA ALA A 373 -16.41 -20.66 8.70
C ALA A 373 -15.44 -19.64 9.32
N VAL A 374 -15.42 -18.41 8.79
CA VAL A 374 -14.60 -17.28 9.26
C VAL A 374 -15.52 -16.07 9.47
N GLY A 375 -16.10 -15.98 10.67
CA GLY A 375 -17.10 -14.95 10.99
C GLY A 375 -18.39 -15.14 10.18
N ASP A 376 -18.81 -14.07 9.50
CA ASP A 376 -20.03 -14.06 8.68
C ASP A 376 -19.83 -14.61 7.25
N ALA A 377 -18.63 -15.08 6.94
CA ALA A 377 -18.28 -15.68 5.66
C ALA A 377 -17.74 -17.10 5.85
N SER A 378 -17.82 -17.92 4.80
CA SER A 378 -17.24 -19.25 4.77
C SER A 378 -16.34 -19.39 3.55
N VAL A 379 -15.23 -20.11 3.71
CA VAL A 379 -14.28 -20.39 2.63
C VAL A 379 -14.28 -21.87 2.32
N LEU A 380 -14.51 -22.20 1.07
CA LEU A 380 -14.45 -23.56 0.56
C LEU A 380 -13.28 -23.70 -0.40
N TRP A 381 -12.37 -24.63 -0.12
CA TRP A 381 -11.35 -25.01 -1.10
C TRP A 381 -11.97 -25.93 -2.16
N GLY A 382 -12.26 -25.37 -3.33
CA GLY A 382 -12.97 -26.05 -4.40
C GLY A 382 -12.05 -26.54 -5.51
N ARG A 383 -12.22 -27.79 -5.94
CA ARG A 383 -11.91 -28.25 -7.30
C ARG A 383 -13.20 -28.76 -7.91
N ALA A 384 -13.57 -28.28 -9.09
CA ALA A 384 -14.79 -28.73 -9.75
C ALA A 384 -14.65 -30.19 -10.26
N PRO A 385 -15.71 -31.01 -10.20
CA PRO A 385 -17.01 -30.68 -9.63
C PRO A 385 -16.98 -30.65 -8.10
N VAL A 386 -17.68 -29.70 -7.49
CA VAL A 386 -17.82 -29.60 -6.02
C VAL A 386 -19.29 -29.44 -5.65
N LYS A 387 -19.69 -30.11 -4.57
CA LYS A 387 -21.03 -30.02 -3.97
C LYS A 387 -20.88 -29.65 -2.50
N PHE A 388 -21.74 -28.76 -2.03
CA PHE A 388 -21.79 -28.34 -0.63
C PHE A 388 -23.18 -27.81 -0.28
N LEU A 389 -23.44 -27.67 1.03
CA LEU A 389 -24.62 -26.98 1.54
C LEU A 389 -24.25 -25.51 1.78
N MET A 390 -25.10 -24.58 1.36
CA MET A 390 -24.93 -23.16 1.64
C MET A 390 -26.05 -22.67 2.56
N GLU A 391 -25.68 -22.03 3.67
CA GLU A 391 -26.61 -21.52 4.69
C GLU A 391 -26.43 -20.00 4.87
N GLY A 392 -27.13 -19.21 4.06
CA GLY A 392 -27.05 -17.74 4.08
C GLY A 392 -25.63 -17.17 4.00
N GLY A 393 -25.51 -15.85 4.07
CA GLY A 393 -24.21 -15.19 4.17
C GLY A 393 -23.37 -15.28 2.89
N THR A 394 -22.04 -15.18 3.05
CA THR A 394 -21.09 -15.16 1.94
C THR A 394 -20.26 -16.44 1.92
N MET A 395 -20.27 -17.16 0.80
CA MET A 395 -19.42 -18.32 0.54
C MET A 395 -18.37 -17.96 -0.52
N LEU A 396 -17.11 -18.22 -0.23
CA LEU A 396 -16.01 -18.03 -1.16
C LEU A 396 -15.44 -19.38 -1.56
N VAL A 397 -15.60 -19.73 -2.83
CA VAL A 397 -15.04 -20.96 -3.39
C VAL A 397 -13.71 -20.60 -4.03
N VAL A 398 -12.61 -20.98 -3.39
CA VAL A 398 -11.24 -20.67 -3.80
C VAL A 398 -10.56 -21.90 -4.42
N GLY A 399 -9.59 -21.68 -5.32
CA GLY A 399 -8.79 -22.76 -5.90
C GLY A 399 -9.34 -23.36 -7.21
N LEU A 400 -10.38 -22.74 -7.79
CA LEU A 400 -10.90 -23.08 -9.11
C LEU A 400 -9.95 -22.61 -10.23
N LYS A 401 -10.23 -22.98 -11.49
CA LYS A 401 -9.48 -22.46 -12.64
C LYS A 401 -9.70 -20.94 -12.73
N PRO A 402 -8.64 -20.12 -12.84
CA PRO A 402 -8.79 -18.66 -13.00
C PRO A 402 -9.51 -18.28 -14.29
N GLN A 403 -10.32 -17.21 -14.24
CA GLN A 403 -11.03 -16.64 -15.40
C GLN A 403 -11.77 -17.71 -16.23
N HIS A 404 -12.41 -18.64 -15.52
CA HIS A 404 -13.07 -19.79 -16.09
C HIS A 404 -14.54 -19.78 -15.72
N LYS A 405 -15.37 -20.17 -16.69
CA LYS A 405 -16.81 -20.25 -16.54
C LYS A 405 -17.18 -21.59 -15.90
N TYR A 406 -18.04 -21.52 -14.91
CA TYR A 406 -18.60 -22.67 -14.21
C TYR A 406 -20.12 -22.59 -14.22
N LEU A 407 -20.76 -23.76 -14.27
CA LEU A 407 -22.20 -23.89 -14.10
C LEU A 407 -22.49 -24.08 -12.62
N LEU A 408 -23.31 -23.18 -12.07
CA LEU A 408 -23.84 -23.22 -10.72
C LEU A 408 -25.26 -23.76 -10.77
N GLU A 409 -25.47 -24.90 -10.12
CA GLU A 409 -26.80 -25.47 -9.88
C GLU A 409 -27.13 -25.31 -8.39
N THR A 410 -28.14 -24.50 -8.11
CA THR A 410 -28.72 -24.38 -6.77
C THR A 410 -30.03 -25.14 -6.75
N ASP A 411 -30.29 -25.88 -5.68
CA ASP A 411 -31.59 -26.54 -5.49
C ASP A 411 -32.74 -25.51 -5.62
N ASP A 412 -33.77 -25.88 -6.40
CA ASP A 412 -34.97 -25.07 -6.70
C ASP A 412 -34.74 -23.77 -7.50
N GLU A 413 -33.58 -23.60 -8.14
CA GLU A 413 -33.31 -22.48 -9.05
C GLU A 413 -32.86 -22.94 -10.45
N GLU A 414 -32.99 -22.03 -11.42
CA GLU A 414 -32.39 -22.24 -12.73
C GLU A 414 -30.85 -22.22 -12.62
N MET A 415 -30.22 -23.15 -13.34
CA MET A 415 -28.77 -23.19 -13.46
C MET A 415 -28.26 -21.89 -14.08
N CYS A 416 -27.20 -21.32 -13.49
CA CYS A 416 -26.58 -20.10 -13.99
C CYS A 416 -25.09 -20.29 -14.25
N GLU A 417 -24.55 -19.48 -15.15
CA GLU A 417 -23.12 -19.46 -15.45
C GLU A 417 -22.43 -18.36 -14.65
N LEU A 418 -21.37 -18.69 -13.93
CA LEU A 418 -20.53 -17.74 -13.20
C LEU A 418 -19.07 -17.86 -13.65
N GLU A 419 -18.36 -16.74 -13.66
CA GLU A 419 -16.94 -16.70 -14.00
C GLU A 419 -16.11 -16.47 -12.74
N THR A 420 -15.04 -17.25 -12.56
CA THR A 420 -14.06 -17.04 -11.49
C THR A 420 -13.23 -15.78 -11.74
N ASP A 421 -12.72 -15.21 -10.65
CA ASP A 421 -11.78 -14.11 -10.72
C ASP A 421 -10.38 -14.52 -11.25
N ARG A 422 -9.45 -13.57 -11.26
CA ARG A 422 -8.08 -13.75 -11.79
C ARG A 422 -7.27 -14.83 -11.05
N VAL A 423 -7.67 -15.24 -9.85
CA VAL A 423 -6.97 -16.27 -9.06
C VAL A 423 -7.83 -17.51 -8.82
N GLY A 424 -9.01 -17.59 -9.45
CA GLY A 424 -9.87 -18.77 -9.34
C GLY A 424 -10.79 -18.75 -8.13
N THR A 425 -11.29 -17.57 -7.75
CA THR A 425 -12.29 -17.41 -6.68
C THR A 425 -13.67 -17.15 -7.26
N LEU A 426 -14.70 -17.84 -6.74
CA LEU A 426 -16.11 -17.46 -6.87
C LEU A 426 -16.64 -16.94 -5.54
N VAL A 427 -17.41 -15.87 -5.58
CA VAL A 427 -18.12 -15.32 -4.42
C VAL A 427 -19.61 -15.53 -4.60
N LEU A 428 -20.23 -16.26 -3.69
CA LEU A 428 -21.67 -16.53 -3.65
C LEU A 428 -22.25 -15.84 -2.41
N THR A 429 -23.39 -15.15 -2.56
CA THR A 429 -24.04 -14.45 -1.44
C THR A 429 -25.51 -14.83 -1.37
N TYR A 430 -25.94 -15.44 -0.26
CA TYR A 430 -27.33 -15.81 -0.03
C TYR A 430 -27.96 -14.97 1.09
N PRO A 431 -29.27 -14.66 1.00
CA PRO A 431 -29.99 -14.03 2.11
C PRO A 431 -29.92 -14.85 3.39
N ALA A 432 -29.94 -14.18 4.54
CA ALA A 432 -29.99 -14.84 5.84
C ALA A 432 -31.20 -15.78 5.95
N GLY A 433 -31.00 -16.96 6.55
CA GLY A 433 -32.05 -17.97 6.75
C GLY A 433 -32.36 -18.85 5.53
N ARG A 434 -31.70 -18.61 4.38
CA ARG A 434 -31.79 -19.48 3.22
C ARG A 434 -30.80 -20.65 3.36
N SER A 435 -31.27 -21.86 3.09
CA SER A 435 -30.43 -23.06 2.97
C SER A 435 -30.71 -23.74 1.64
N ALA A 436 -29.67 -24.05 0.86
CA ALA A 436 -29.81 -24.81 -0.39
C ALA A 436 -28.55 -25.62 -0.69
N GLY A 437 -28.72 -26.77 -1.35
CA GLY A 437 -27.62 -27.52 -1.94
C GLY A 437 -27.10 -26.81 -3.18
N VAL A 438 -25.78 -26.66 -3.25
CA VAL A 438 -25.08 -26.00 -4.35
C VAL A 438 -24.14 -27.00 -5.02
N ARG A 439 -24.15 -27.03 -6.35
CA ARG A 439 -23.23 -27.81 -7.18
C ARG A 439 -22.55 -26.89 -8.17
N ILE A 440 -21.23 -26.97 -8.25
CA ILE A 440 -20.41 -26.27 -9.23
C ILE A 440 -19.75 -27.31 -10.12
N HIS A 441 -19.93 -27.20 -11.43
CA HIS A 441 -19.33 -28.09 -12.43
C HIS A 441 -18.81 -27.31 -13.64
N GLU A 442 -17.87 -27.91 -14.37
CA GLU A 442 -17.38 -27.34 -15.62
C GLU A 442 -18.46 -27.50 -16.71
N PRO A 443 -18.59 -26.54 -17.64
CA PRO A 443 -19.49 -26.69 -18.78
C PRO A 443 -19.03 -27.88 -19.66
N ASP A 444 -19.99 -28.68 -20.14
CA ASP A 444 -19.68 -29.82 -21.01
C ASP A 444 -18.97 -29.36 -22.30
N GLU A 445 -17.72 -29.81 -22.52
CA GLU A 445 -16.94 -29.48 -23.73
C GLU A 445 -17.56 -30.02 -25.05
N ASN A 446 -18.65 -30.79 -24.98
CA ASN A 446 -19.25 -31.51 -26.13
C ASN A 446 -20.54 -30.88 -26.71
N GLY A 447 -20.89 -29.65 -26.34
CA GLY A 447 -22.13 -28.98 -26.79
C GLY A 447 -22.14 -28.40 -28.22
N VAL A 448 -21.07 -28.55 -29.01
CA VAL A 448 -20.97 -28.02 -30.39
C VAL A 448 -20.77 -29.13 -31.41
N ASN A 449 -21.72 -30.06 -31.54
CA ASN A 449 -22.03 -30.76 -32.81
C ASN A 449 -23.18 -31.77 -32.63
N SER A 450 -24.42 -31.29 -32.66
CA SER A 450 -25.56 -32.15 -33.01
C SER A 450 -26.65 -31.34 -33.72
N GLY A 451 -26.24 -30.58 -34.74
CA GLY A 451 -27.13 -30.03 -35.76
C GLY A 451 -27.25 -31.00 -36.94
N GLN A 452 -28.04 -32.05 -36.72
CA GLN A 452 -28.78 -32.84 -37.72
C GLN A 452 -28.28 -32.85 -39.17
N GLY A 453 -27.54 -33.90 -39.52
CA GLY A 453 -27.72 -34.56 -40.81
C GLY A 453 -28.97 -35.46 -40.73
N GLY A 454 -29.94 -35.21 -41.59
CA GLY A 454 -31.16 -35.99 -41.72
C GLY A 454 -31.87 -35.61 -43.00
N THR A 455 -31.60 -36.41 -44.04
CA THR A 455 -32.17 -36.41 -45.39
C THR A 455 -33.68 -36.32 -45.45
#